data_AF-A0A060XSR7-F1
#
_entry.id   AF-A0A060XSR7-F1
#
_cell.length_a   1.000
_cell.length_b   1.000
_cell.length_c   1.000
_cell.angle_alpha   90.00
_cell.angle_beta   90.00
_cell.angle_gamma   90.00
#
_symmetry.space_group_name_H-M   'P 1'
#
loop_
_entity.id
_entity.type
_entity.pdbx_description
1 polymer ?
#
loop_
_entity_poly.entity_id
_entity_poly.type
_entity_poly.pdbx_seq_one_letter_code
_entity_poly.pdbx_strand_id
1 'polypeptide(L)'
;MQSGFRAGHGCTSATLKVLNDIITAIDKRHYCAAVFIDLAKAFDSVNHHILIGRLDSLSFSNDCLAWFTNYFSDRVQCVKSEGLLSGPLAVSMRVPQGSILGPTLFSVYINDVALAAGGSLIYLYADNTILYSSGPSLDTVLTNLQTSFNAIEFSFRCLQLLLNAGETKCMLFNRSLPAPARLSSITTLDGSDLEYVDNYKYLGVWLDCKLSFQTHIKHLQSKIKSRIGFLYRNKASFTHAEKNASLLLRGITLQDQGRYKCYTSTIKGNMESFINIAVEAPVRLVDIQLSDDIITCSSTGIYAEPKLTWSTDPPSDLSFDPGTIQNSTSIKVDDQGLYDITSTKQFSRNLTNICTVTSGTVERTATLKQQDPVQGSLSSEVSIPCSVSQSDLLTFDLTWTFKQIVTILTSTSTNGTAQMYVVDKWKEQVQNLSDSGSLQLHKLTMVHQGTYSCELSTARDTHLILTYLQITPDKLSDVSDGLSPGSITGIIIAAVIIAAVICYLLRVSQLKVFWPNTKVTWASEEGESLSATANTNGPNENSQSGKPLQNEEERKEDIERQQE
;
A
#
# COMPACT_ATOMS: atom_id res chain seq x y z
N MET A 1 -26.65 14.49 -46.25
CA MET A 1 -27.17 13.18 -45.75
C MET A 1 -26.71 13.01 -44.31
N GLN A 2 -27.58 12.56 -43.40
CA GLN A 2 -27.23 12.28 -42.00
C GLN A 2 -27.11 10.75 -41.81
N SER A 3 -26.01 10.29 -41.20
CA SER A 3 -25.74 8.86 -40.95
C SER A 3 -25.47 8.46 -39.49
N GLY A 4 -25.23 9.40 -38.58
CA GLY A 4 -24.99 9.09 -37.17
C GLY A 4 -26.26 8.60 -36.46
N PHE A 5 -26.14 7.52 -35.68
CA PHE A 5 -27.25 6.93 -34.90
C PHE A 5 -28.44 6.43 -35.75
N ARG A 6 -28.17 6.01 -37.00
CA ARG A 6 -29.20 5.45 -37.90
C ARG A 6 -28.92 4.00 -38.21
N ALA A 7 -30.00 3.19 -38.23
CA ALA A 7 -29.90 1.77 -38.58
C ALA A 7 -29.29 1.57 -39.97
N GLY A 8 -28.33 0.64 -40.09
CA GLY A 8 -27.62 0.36 -41.34
C GLY A 8 -26.53 1.35 -41.72
N HIS A 9 -26.28 2.37 -40.88
CA HIS A 9 -25.21 3.35 -41.07
C HIS A 9 -24.21 3.30 -39.90
N GLY A 10 -22.94 3.57 -40.19
CA GLY A 10 -21.88 3.70 -39.20
C GLY A 10 -20.72 4.55 -39.71
N CYS A 11 -19.73 4.83 -38.85
CA CYS A 11 -18.57 5.67 -39.17
C CYS A 11 -17.90 5.25 -40.50
N THR A 12 -17.71 3.94 -40.71
CA THR A 12 -17.11 3.39 -41.94
C THR A 12 -17.90 3.78 -43.18
N SER A 13 -19.23 3.61 -43.17
CA SER A 13 -20.07 3.94 -44.34
C SER A 13 -20.06 5.43 -44.67
N ALA A 14 -20.06 6.28 -43.64
CA ALA A 14 -20.01 7.73 -43.78
C ALA A 14 -18.67 8.19 -44.35
N THR A 15 -17.57 7.72 -43.77
CA THR A 15 -16.21 8.03 -44.23
C THR A 15 -15.97 7.53 -45.65
N LEU A 16 -16.39 6.31 -45.99
CA LEU A 16 -16.26 5.78 -47.34
C LEU A 16 -17.02 6.61 -48.37
N LYS A 17 -18.23 7.08 -48.06
CA LYS A 17 -19.00 7.93 -48.99
C LYS A 17 -18.28 9.23 -49.30
N VAL A 18 -17.81 9.93 -48.26
CA VAL A 18 -17.08 11.20 -48.39
C VAL A 18 -15.78 10.99 -49.17
N LEU A 19 -15.00 9.97 -48.81
CA LEU A 19 -13.76 9.65 -49.51
C LEU A 19 -13.98 9.30 -50.98
N ASN A 20 -15.01 8.51 -51.29
CA ASN A 20 -15.33 8.16 -52.66
C ASN A 20 -15.61 9.41 -53.53
N ASP A 21 -16.34 10.39 -52.99
CA ASP A 21 -16.61 11.63 -53.70
C ASP A 21 -15.34 12.45 -53.94
N ILE A 22 -14.50 12.58 -52.92
CA ILE A 22 -13.22 13.32 -52.99
C ILE A 22 -12.28 12.63 -53.99
N ILE A 23 -12.12 11.31 -53.92
CA ILE A 23 -11.29 10.53 -54.84
C ILE A 23 -11.80 10.68 -56.27
N THR A 24 -13.12 10.56 -56.48
CA THR A 24 -13.74 10.75 -57.80
C THR A 24 -13.47 12.14 -58.37
N ALA A 25 -13.46 13.19 -57.53
CA ALA A 25 -13.09 14.54 -57.96
C ALA A 25 -11.61 14.65 -58.35
N ILE A 26 -10.72 14.05 -57.56
CA ILE A 26 -9.27 14.02 -57.84
C ILE A 26 -8.99 13.27 -59.15
N ASP A 27 -9.65 12.14 -59.38
CA ASP A 27 -9.51 11.35 -60.62
C ASP A 27 -9.93 12.14 -61.87
N LYS A 28 -10.92 13.03 -61.72
CA LYS A 28 -11.33 14.00 -62.75
C LYS A 28 -10.38 15.19 -62.89
N ARG A 29 -9.27 15.23 -62.15
CA ARG A 29 -8.33 16.35 -62.07
C ARG A 29 -9.00 17.66 -61.63
N HIS A 30 -10.03 17.57 -60.79
CA HIS A 30 -10.65 18.73 -60.17
C HIS A 30 -9.93 19.08 -58.87
N TYR A 31 -9.98 20.37 -58.50
CA TYR A 31 -9.71 20.80 -57.14
C TYR A 31 -10.83 20.30 -56.22
N CYS A 32 -10.49 19.90 -55.00
CA CYS A 32 -11.46 19.51 -53.98
C CYS A 32 -11.04 20.10 -52.64
N ALA A 33 -11.91 20.92 -52.04
CA ALA A 33 -11.69 21.51 -50.72
C ALA A 33 -12.82 21.12 -49.78
N ALA A 34 -12.48 20.88 -48.51
CA ALA A 34 -13.42 20.49 -47.47
C ALA A 34 -13.22 21.34 -46.21
N VAL A 35 -14.33 21.66 -45.54
CA VAL A 35 -14.37 22.20 -44.18
C VAL A 35 -14.92 21.11 -43.27
N PHE A 36 -14.11 20.71 -42.30
CA PHE A 36 -14.52 19.86 -41.19
C PHE A 36 -15.03 20.76 -40.08
N ILE A 37 -16.34 20.70 -39.83
CA ILE A 37 -17.04 21.59 -38.92
C ILE A 37 -17.22 20.89 -37.58
N ASP A 38 -16.75 21.54 -36.51
CA ASP A 38 -16.92 21.12 -35.13
C ASP A 38 -17.88 22.07 -34.40
N LEU A 39 -18.80 21.51 -33.62
CA LEU A 39 -19.78 22.27 -32.84
C LEU A 39 -19.46 22.19 -31.36
N ALA A 40 -19.44 23.34 -30.69
CA ALA A 40 -19.16 23.40 -29.26
C ALA A 40 -20.33 22.81 -28.46
N LYS A 41 -20.07 21.66 -27.82
CA LYS A 41 -21.02 20.96 -26.93
C LYS A 41 -22.40 20.75 -27.56
N ALA A 42 -22.44 20.22 -28.79
CA ALA A 42 -23.65 20.19 -29.62
C ALA A 42 -24.90 19.62 -28.91
N PHE A 43 -24.77 18.50 -28.20
CA PHE A 43 -25.87 17.89 -27.46
C PHE A 43 -26.33 18.71 -26.24
N ASP A 44 -25.42 19.47 -25.63
CA ASP A 44 -25.73 20.34 -24.48
C ASP A 44 -26.37 21.67 -24.91
N SER A 45 -26.15 22.07 -26.16
CA SER A 45 -26.64 23.32 -26.74
C SER A 45 -28.03 23.22 -27.37
N VAL A 46 -28.68 22.04 -27.32
CA VAL A 46 -30.02 21.85 -27.89
C VAL A 46 -31.06 22.65 -27.12
N ASN A 47 -31.72 23.61 -27.79
CA ASN A 47 -32.81 24.38 -27.23
C ASN A 47 -34.12 23.60 -27.29
N HIS A 48 -34.81 23.46 -26.15
CA HIS A 48 -36.03 22.67 -26.05
C HIS A 48 -37.19 23.27 -26.85
N HIS A 49 -37.35 24.60 -26.88
CA HIS A 49 -38.43 25.24 -27.66
C HIS A 49 -38.27 25.01 -29.16
N ILE A 50 -37.03 25.14 -29.67
CA ILE A 50 -36.74 24.86 -31.08
C ILE A 50 -36.99 23.39 -31.39
N LEU A 51 -36.54 22.47 -30.52
CA LEU A 51 -36.73 21.03 -30.71
C LEU A 51 -38.23 20.64 -30.72
N ILE A 52 -39.03 21.18 -29.80
CA ILE A 52 -40.48 20.95 -29.77
C ILE A 52 -41.13 21.51 -31.03
N GLY A 53 -40.76 22.71 -31.48
CA GLY A 53 -41.25 23.28 -32.74
C GLY A 53 -40.87 22.43 -33.97
N ARG A 54 -39.70 21.78 -33.96
CA ARG A 54 -39.31 20.82 -35.01
C ARG A 54 -40.20 19.57 -34.99
N LEU A 55 -40.47 19.01 -33.81
CA LEU A 55 -41.38 17.87 -33.67
C LEU A 55 -42.80 18.21 -34.15
N ASP A 56 -43.28 19.42 -33.84
CA ASP A 56 -44.56 19.92 -34.34
C ASP A 56 -44.58 20.04 -35.87
N SER A 57 -43.50 20.58 -36.47
CA SER A 57 -43.37 20.67 -37.93
C SER A 57 -43.36 19.29 -38.64
N LEU A 58 -43.00 18.23 -37.92
CA LEU A 58 -43.05 16.84 -38.38
C LEU A 58 -44.42 16.17 -38.13
N SER A 59 -45.43 16.94 -37.72
CA SER A 59 -46.81 16.47 -37.49
C SER A 59 -46.97 15.44 -36.36
N PHE A 60 -46.14 15.51 -35.32
CA PHE A 60 -46.34 14.72 -34.10
C PHE A 60 -47.63 15.15 -33.39
N SER A 61 -48.31 14.21 -32.71
CA SER A 61 -49.56 14.52 -32.01
C SER A 61 -49.36 15.47 -30.83
N ASN A 62 -50.38 16.25 -30.50
CA ASN A 62 -50.37 17.14 -29.32
C ASN A 62 -50.00 16.41 -28.02
N ASP A 63 -50.48 15.17 -27.84
CA ASP A 63 -50.14 14.36 -26.67
C ASP A 63 -48.65 14.02 -26.63
N CYS A 64 -48.04 13.72 -27.77
CA CYS A 64 -46.62 13.44 -27.86
C CYS A 64 -45.78 14.70 -27.61
N LEU A 65 -46.19 15.85 -28.16
CA LEU A 65 -45.55 17.15 -27.91
C LEU A 65 -45.64 17.56 -26.44
N ALA A 66 -46.80 17.34 -25.80
CA ALA A 66 -46.99 17.57 -24.38
C ALA A 66 -46.09 16.66 -23.52
N TRP A 67 -45.95 15.38 -23.91
CA TRP A 67 -45.03 14.46 -23.24
C TRP A 67 -43.58 14.93 -23.35
N PHE A 68 -43.11 15.33 -24.53
CA PHE A 68 -41.74 15.85 -24.69
C PHE A 68 -41.52 17.17 -23.94
N THR A 69 -42.52 18.06 -23.93
CA THR A 69 -42.45 19.30 -23.16
C THR A 69 -42.31 18.98 -21.67
N ASN A 70 -43.08 18.04 -21.14
CA ASN A 70 -42.93 17.57 -19.77
C ASN A 70 -41.57 16.90 -19.52
N TYR A 71 -41.08 16.07 -20.46
CA TYR A 71 -39.79 15.38 -20.37
C TYR A 71 -38.61 16.35 -20.16
N PHE A 72 -38.68 17.55 -20.76
CA PHE A 72 -37.65 18.58 -20.66
C PHE A 72 -37.89 19.63 -19.56
N SER A 73 -39.10 19.74 -19.03
CA SER A 73 -39.47 20.77 -18.04
C SER A 73 -38.88 20.49 -16.65
N ASP A 74 -38.53 21.57 -15.94
CA ASP A 74 -38.10 21.57 -14.53
C ASP A 74 -36.98 20.58 -14.18
N ARG A 75 -36.11 20.31 -15.16
CA ARG A 75 -34.97 19.41 -14.98
C ARG A 75 -33.87 20.10 -14.18
N VAL A 76 -33.27 19.38 -13.25
CA VAL A 76 -32.09 19.81 -12.50
C VAL A 76 -30.97 18.78 -12.59
N GLN A 77 -29.73 19.23 -12.48
CA GLN A 77 -28.53 18.39 -12.44
C GLN A 77 -27.66 18.73 -11.23
N CYS A 78 -26.91 17.74 -10.74
CA CYS A 78 -25.90 17.91 -9.70
C CYS A 78 -24.70 16.99 -9.98
N VAL A 79 -23.56 17.28 -9.37
CA VAL A 79 -22.34 16.48 -9.45
C VAL A 79 -22.16 15.72 -8.15
N LYS A 80 -21.90 14.41 -8.23
CA LYS A 80 -21.53 13.57 -7.08
C LYS A 80 -20.03 13.25 -7.12
N SER A 81 -19.30 13.61 -6.08
CA SER A 81 -17.88 13.26 -5.91
C SER A 81 -17.64 12.81 -4.48
N GLU A 82 -17.02 11.63 -4.31
CA GLU A 82 -16.68 11.07 -2.99
C GLU A 82 -17.87 11.04 -1.99
N GLY A 83 -19.08 10.80 -2.50
CA GLY A 83 -20.30 10.76 -1.68
C GLY A 83 -20.95 12.12 -1.41
N LEU A 84 -20.29 13.23 -1.74
CA LEU A 84 -20.83 14.58 -1.63
C LEU A 84 -21.55 14.99 -2.92
N LEU A 85 -22.65 15.73 -2.78
CA LEU A 85 -23.44 16.27 -3.89
C LEU A 85 -23.27 17.79 -3.98
N SER A 86 -23.14 18.31 -5.20
CA SER A 86 -23.26 19.74 -5.46
C SER A 86 -24.70 20.23 -5.25
N GLY A 87 -24.89 21.55 -5.14
CA GLY A 87 -26.22 22.15 -5.24
C GLY A 87 -26.91 21.81 -6.58
N PRO A 88 -28.26 21.80 -6.62
CA PRO A 88 -29.00 21.56 -7.85
C PRO A 88 -28.84 22.75 -8.81
N LEU A 89 -28.62 22.45 -10.09
CA LEU A 89 -28.55 23.43 -11.17
C LEU A 89 -29.65 23.14 -12.19
N ALA A 90 -30.47 24.13 -12.51
CA ALA A 90 -31.50 23.98 -13.53
C ALA A 90 -30.92 23.71 -14.92
N VAL A 91 -31.61 22.87 -15.69
CA VAL A 91 -31.23 22.45 -17.04
C VAL A 91 -32.25 23.00 -18.03
N SER A 92 -31.90 24.12 -18.67
CA SER A 92 -32.77 24.83 -19.64
C SER A 92 -32.46 24.52 -21.10
N MET A 93 -31.32 23.86 -21.36
CA MET A 93 -30.87 23.41 -22.68
C MET A 93 -30.17 22.08 -22.49
N ARG A 94 -30.15 21.28 -23.55
CA ARG A 94 -29.56 19.94 -23.72
C ARG A 94 -30.57 18.83 -23.94
N VAL A 95 -30.12 17.82 -24.65
CA VAL A 95 -30.73 16.50 -24.56
C VAL A 95 -29.96 15.67 -23.52
N PRO A 96 -30.64 14.90 -22.64
CA PRO A 96 -29.94 14.16 -21.59
C PRO A 96 -28.93 13.16 -22.17
N GLN A 97 -27.65 13.36 -21.86
CA GLN A 97 -26.59 12.43 -22.26
C GLN A 97 -26.80 11.08 -21.58
N GLY A 98 -26.65 9.98 -22.34
CA GLY A 98 -26.98 8.64 -21.85
C GLY A 98 -28.44 8.23 -22.03
N SER A 99 -29.32 9.13 -22.49
CA SER A 99 -30.70 8.76 -22.82
C SER A 99 -30.82 8.03 -24.15
N ILE A 100 -31.77 7.09 -24.24
CA ILE A 100 -32.06 6.31 -25.46
C ILE A 100 -32.53 7.24 -26.59
N LEU A 101 -33.36 8.24 -26.28
CA LEU A 101 -33.93 9.16 -27.27
C LEU A 101 -32.97 10.28 -27.69
N GLY A 102 -31.91 10.51 -26.92
CA GLY A 102 -31.05 11.67 -27.11
C GLY A 102 -30.46 11.81 -28.52
N PRO A 103 -29.85 10.75 -29.06
CA PRO A 103 -29.32 10.75 -30.41
C PRO A 103 -30.37 10.97 -31.51
N THR A 104 -31.55 10.39 -31.35
CA THR A 104 -32.66 10.55 -32.32
C THR A 104 -33.18 11.98 -32.32
N LEU A 105 -33.35 12.59 -31.14
CA LEU A 105 -33.81 13.97 -31.02
C LEU A 105 -32.80 14.96 -31.59
N PHE A 106 -31.50 14.73 -31.37
CA PHE A 106 -30.46 15.54 -32.00
C PHE A 106 -30.50 15.42 -33.54
N SER A 107 -30.71 14.21 -34.06
CA SER A 107 -30.83 14.01 -35.51
C SER A 107 -32.02 14.77 -36.11
N VAL A 108 -33.16 14.80 -35.41
CA VAL A 108 -34.33 15.63 -35.80
C VAL A 108 -33.99 17.12 -35.74
N TYR A 109 -33.27 17.55 -34.70
CA TYR A 109 -32.92 18.95 -34.49
C TYR A 109 -32.09 19.56 -35.63
N ILE A 110 -31.09 18.81 -36.12
CA ILE A 110 -30.11 19.28 -37.11
C ILE A 110 -30.50 18.94 -38.56
N ASN A 111 -31.55 18.16 -38.78
CA ASN A 111 -31.87 17.51 -40.06
C ASN A 111 -31.86 18.46 -41.28
N ASP A 112 -32.38 19.68 -41.10
CA ASP A 112 -32.57 20.62 -42.19
C ASP A 112 -31.32 21.44 -42.52
N VAL A 113 -30.28 21.42 -41.68
CA VAL A 113 -29.03 22.16 -41.94
C VAL A 113 -28.43 21.76 -43.28
N ALA A 114 -28.56 20.49 -43.65
CA ALA A 114 -28.05 20.00 -44.93
C ALA A 114 -28.67 20.69 -46.16
N LEU A 115 -29.87 21.25 -46.04
CA LEU A 115 -30.56 21.95 -47.12
C LEU A 115 -29.89 23.30 -47.46
N ALA A 116 -29.17 23.90 -46.50
CA ALA A 116 -28.47 25.17 -46.70
C ALA A 116 -27.11 25.02 -47.42
N ALA A 117 -26.64 23.79 -47.67
CA ALA A 117 -25.34 23.55 -48.30
C ALA A 117 -25.25 23.99 -49.77
N GLY A 118 -26.38 24.26 -50.44
CA GLY A 118 -26.43 24.85 -51.77
C GLY A 118 -25.59 24.09 -52.81
N GLY A 119 -24.55 24.76 -53.35
CA GLY A 119 -23.67 24.22 -54.39
C GLY A 119 -22.57 23.28 -53.89
N SER A 120 -22.46 23.07 -52.58
CA SER A 120 -21.50 22.14 -51.96
C SER A 120 -22.18 20.86 -51.48
N LEU A 121 -21.40 19.79 -51.37
CA LEU A 121 -21.85 18.55 -50.76
C LEU A 121 -21.68 18.61 -49.25
N ILE A 122 -22.65 18.08 -48.51
CA ILE A 122 -22.63 18.02 -47.06
C ILE A 122 -22.97 16.64 -46.52
N TYR A 123 -22.20 16.21 -45.54
CA TYR A 123 -22.41 14.97 -44.82
C TYR A 123 -22.38 15.21 -43.31
N LEU A 124 -23.35 14.64 -42.61
CA LEU A 124 -23.50 14.78 -41.17
C LEU A 124 -23.40 13.41 -40.51
N TYR A 125 -22.59 13.31 -39.46
CA TYR A 125 -22.56 12.17 -38.57
C TYR A 125 -22.73 12.70 -37.14
N ALA A 126 -23.97 12.66 -36.65
CA ALA A 126 -24.37 13.42 -35.47
C ALA A 126 -23.97 14.91 -35.62
N ASP A 127 -23.16 15.44 -34.72
CA ASP A 127 -22.62 16.80 -34.71
C ASP A 127 -21.43 17.00 -35.67
N ASN A 128 -20.66 15.95 -35.93
CA ASN A 128 -19.53 15.97 -36.86
C ASN A 128 -20.05 16.22 -38.29
N THR A 129 -19.74 17.39 -38.83
CA THR A 129 -20.24 17.81 -40.15
C THR A 129 -19.06 18.06 -41.08
N ILE A 130 -19.14 17.55 -42.31
CA ILE A 130 -18.19 17.88 -43.37
C ILE A 130 -18.93 18.53 -44.53
N LEU A 131 -18.40 19.67 -44.97
CA LEU A 131 -18.86 20.41 -46.13
C LEU A 131 -17.72 20.43 -47.16
N TYR A 132 -17.98 20.05 -48.41
CA TYR A 132 -16.93 19.97 -49.42
C TYR A 132 -17.45 20.31 -50.82
N SER A 133 -16.55 20.89 -51.62
CA SER A 133 -16.83 21.32 -52.98
C SER A 133 -15.71 20.88 -53.90
N SER A 134 -16.03 20.60 -55.16
CA SER A 134 -15.04 20.22 -56.16
C SER A 134 -15.37 20.75 -57.55
N GLY A 135 -14.33 21.01 -58.34
CA GLY A 135 -14.46 21.59 -59.67
C GLY A 135 -13.11 21.90 -60.34
N PRO A 136 -13.12 22.26 -61.63
CA PRO A 136 -11.89 22.50 -62.39
C PRO A 136 -11.15 23.79 -62.02
N SER A 137 -11.84 24.76 -61.40
CA SER A 137 -11.28 26.05 -60.96
C SER A 137 -11.25 26.13 -59.44
N LEU A 138 -10.05 26.35 -58.88
CA LEU A 138 -9.86 26.50 -57.43
C LEU A 138 -10.69 27.68 -56.86
N ASP A 139 -10.67 28.83 -57.53
CA ASP A 139 -11.40 30.02 -57.06
C ASP A 139 -12.91 29.77 -57.00
N THR A 140 -13.45 29.06 -57.99
CA THR A 140 -14.88 28.67 -58.00
C THR A 140 -15.18 27.71 -56.86
N VAL A 141 -14.30 26.74 -56.62
CA VAL A 141 -14.44 25.77 -55.51
C VAL A 141 -14.45 26.49 -54.16
N LEU A 142 -13.50 27.38 -53.91
CA LEU A 142 -13.40 28.12 -52.65
C LEU A 142 -14.56 29.11 -52.47
N THR A 143 -14.99 29.78 -53.55
CA THR A 143 -16.15 30.70 -53.50
C THR A 143 -17.43 29.95 -53.18
N ASN A 144 -17.65 28.80 -53.82
CA ASN A 144 -18.81 27.93 -53.53
C ASN A 144 -18.76 27.41 -52.10
N LEU A 145 -17.58 26.97 -51.66
CA LEU A 145 -17.37 26.45 -50.31
C LEU A 145 -17.63 27.53 -49.26
N GLN A 146 -17.10 28.75 -49.43
CA GLN A 146 -17.33 29.90 -48.55
C GLN A 146 -18.81 30.27 -48.47
N THR A 147 -19.48 30.36 -49.63
CA THR A 147 -20.92 30.70 -49.68
C THR A 147 -21.75 29.66 -48.94
N SER A 148 -21.42 28.38 -49.16
CA SER A 148 -22.12 27.26 -48.51
C SER A 148 -21.80 27.22 -47.01
N PHE A 149 -20.56 27.48 -46.61
CA PHE A 149 -20.14 27.52 -45.21
C PHE A 149 -20.86 28.64 -44.45
N ASN A 150 -20.97 29.83 -45.02
CA ASN A 150 -21.73 30.94 -44.43
C ASN A 150 -23.20 30.58 -44.21
N ALA A 151 -23.84 29.91 -45.18
CA ALA A 151 -25.23 29.49 -45.07
C ALA A 151 -25.43 28.41 -43.98
N ILE A 152 -24.47 27.48 -43.87
CA ILE A 152 -24.46 26.45 -42.84
C ILE A 152 -24.22 27.05 -41.45
N GLU A 153 -23.24 27.95 -41.30
CA GLU A 153 -22.97 28.64 -40.04
C GLU A 153 -24.17 29.46 -39.59
N PHE A 154 -24.83 30.18 -40.51
CA PHE A 154 -26.07 30.88 -40.23
C PHE A 154 -27.17 29.92 -39.76
N SER A 155 -27.31 28.77 -40.42
CA SER A 155 -28.28 27.73 -40.02
C SER A 155 -28.00 27.18 -38.62
N PHE A 156 -26.74 26.99 -38.24
CA PHE A 156 -26.36 26.63 -36.88
C PHE A 156 -26.72 27.71 -35.87
N ARG A 157 -26.48 28.99 -36.18
CA ARG A 157 -26.89 30.11 -35.31
C ARG A 157 -28.40 30.16 -35.10
N CYS A 158 -29.19 29.92 -36.14
CA CYS A 158 -30.67 29.83 -36.03
C CYS A 158 -31.12 28.68 -35.11
N LEU A 159 -30.34 27.59 -35.07
CA LEU A 159 -30.54 26.47 -34.15
C LEU A 159 -29.86 26.67 -32.80
N GLN A 160 -29.30 27.85 -32.52
CA GLN A 160 -28.50 28.12 -31.31
C GLN A 160 -27.35 27.12 -31.08
N LEU A 161 -26.84 26.52 -32.14
CA LEU A 161 -25.64 25.69 -32.12
C LEU A 161 -24.42 26.57 -32.36
N LEU A 162 -23.43 26.47 -31.49
CA LEU A 162 -22.22 27.29 -31.55
C LEU A 162 -21.14 26.58 -32.35
N LEU A 163 -20.60 27.27 -33.36
CA LEU A 163 -19.42 26.83 -34.10
C LEU A 163 -18.19 26.86 -33.19
N ASN A 164 -17.43 25.78 -33.19
CA ASN A 164 -16.11 25.76 -32.57
C ASN A 164 -15.07 26.15 -33.63
N ALA A 165 -14.83 27.46 -33.79
CA ALA A 165 -13.91 27.97 -34.81
C ALA A 165 -12.47 27.45 -34.65
N GLY A 166 -12.04 27.16 -33.41
CA GLY A 166 -10.71 26.62 -33.13
C GLY A 166 -10.52 25.17 -33.58
N GLU A 167 -11.58 24.37 -33.61
CA GLU A 167 -11.55 22.96 -34.03
C GLU A 167 -12.10 22.75 -35.45
N THR A 168 -12.75 23.77 -36.01
CA THR A 168 -13.20 23.78 -37.41
C THR A 168 -12.01 24.02 -38.33
N LYS A 169 -11.72 23.07 -39.23
CA LYS A 169 -10.52 23.10 -40.08
C LYS A 169 -10.86 22.99 -41.55
N CYS A 170 -10.07 23.63 -42.39
CA CYS A 170 -10.15 23.50 -43.84
C CYS A 170 -9.03 22.59 -44.37
N MET A 171 -9.32 21.80 -45.39
CA MET A 171 -8.33 20.97 -46.07
C MET A 171 -8.52 21.08 -47.58
N LEU A 172 -7.43 21.34 -48.29
CA LEU A 172 -7.38 21.25 -49.74
C LEU A 172 -6.79 19.90 -50.13
N PHE A 173 -7.61 19.04 -50.74
CA PHE A 173 -7.14 17.76 -51.25
C PHE A 173 -6.40 17.98 -52.57
N ASN A 174 -5.12 17.61 -52.59
CA ASN A 174 -4.29 17.78 -53.77
C ASN A 174 -3.29 16.62 -53.92
N ARG A 175 -3.48 15.81 -54.96
CA ARG A 175 -2.58 14.70 -55.31
C ARG A 175 -1.75 14.95 -56.57
N SER A 176 -2.26 15.76 -57.50
CA SER A 176 -1.69 15.85 -58.86
C SER A 176 -1.70 17.24 -59.48
N LEU A 177 -2.25 18.25 -58.78
CA LEU A 177 -2.28 19.63 -59.26
C LEU A 177 -1.15 20.43 -58.59
N PRO A 178 -0.59 21.44 -59.26
CA PRO A 178 0.38 22.34 -58.63
C PRO A 178 -0.22 22.99 -57.39
N ALA A 179 0.58 23.17 -56.34
CA ALA A 179 0.16 23.95 -55.18
C ALA A 179 -0.16 25.39 -55.65
N PRO A 180 -1.32 25.95 -55.27
CA PRO A 180 -1.67 27.30 -55.66
C PRO A 180 -0.69 28.32 -55.04
N ALA A 181 -0.29 29.32 -55.83
CA ALA A 181 0.66 30.34 -55.38
C ALA A 181 0.09 31.26 -54.28
N ARG A 182 -1.24 31.40 -54.22
CA ARG A 182 -2.00 32.07 -53.16
C ARG A 182 -3.30 31.32 -52.95
N LEU A 183 -3.59 30.95 -51.71
CA LEU A 183 -4.83 30.29 -51.33
C LEU A 183 -5.72 31.30 -50.62
N SER A 184 -6.92 31.53 -51.14
CA SER A 184 -7.91 32.38 -50.49
C SER A 184 -8.35 31.72 -49.18
N SER A 185 -8.33 32.47 -48.08
CA SER A 185 -8.78 31.97 -46.78
C SER A 185 -10.30 31.77 -46.78
N ILE A 186 -10.76 30.69 -46.14
CA ILE A 186 -12.17 30.54 -45.77
C ILE A 186 -12.35 31.19 -44.40
N THR A 187 -13.34 32.06 -44.28
CA THR A 187 -13.63 32.83 -43.07
C THR A 187 -14.97 32.43 -42.46
N THR A 188 -15.06 32.55 -41.15
CA THR A 188 -16.34 32.50 -40.40
C THR A 188 -17.14 33.78 -40.61
N LEU A 189 -18.43 33.75 -40.29
CA LEU A 189 -19.30 34.94 -40.31
C LEU A 189 -18.82 36.05 -39.37
N ASP A 190 -18.06 35.70 -38.32
CA ASP A 190 -17.44 36.67 -37.41
C ASP A 190 -16.08 37.19 -37.91
N GLY A 191 -15.65 36.78 -39.12
CA GLY A 191 -14.44 37.27 -39.78
C GLY A 191 -13.14 36.56 -39.36
N SER A 192 -13.22 35.47 -38.60
CA SER A 192 -12.03 34.66 -38.26
C SER A 192 -11.67 33.70 -39.39
N ASP A 193 -10.40 33.67 -39.76
CA ASP A 193 -9.84 32.74 -40.75
C ASP A 193 -9.81 31.30 -40.22
N LEU A 194 -10.21 30.34 -41.07
CA LEU A 194 -10.07 28.92 -40.78
C LEU A 194 -8.65 28.44 -41.09
N GLU A 195 -8.10 27.64 -40.18
CA GLU A 195 -6.79 27.01 -40.38
C GLU A 195 -6.86 25.94 -41.49
N TYR A 196 -5.92 26.02 -42.43
CA TYR A 196 -5.69 24.97 -43.41
C TYR A 196 -4.76 23.89 -42.84
N VAL A 197 -5.22 22.64 -42.87
CA VAL A 197 -4.48 21.50 -42.34
C VAL A 197 -4.18 20.47 -43.41
N ASP A 198 -3.02 19.83 -43.31
CA ASP A 198 -2.63 18.70 -44.17
C ASP A 198 -3.09 17.35 -43.63
N ASN A 199 -3.45 17.27 -42.34
CA ASN A 199 -3.91 16.06 -41.67
C ASN A 199 -5.09 16.39 -40.74
N TYR A 200 -6.12 15.54 -40.74
CA TYR A 200 -7.29 15.69 -39.88
C TYR A 200 -7.89 14.33 -39.51
N LYS A 201 -8.30 14.13 -38.25
CA LYS A 201 -8.94 12.89 -37.76
C LYS A 201 -10.45 13.00 -37.97
N TYR A 202 -10.96 12.43 -39.05
CA TYR A 202 -12.39 12.40 -39.36
C TYR A 202 -13.00 11.03 -39.03
N LEU A 203 -13.98 11.00 -38.12
CA LEU A 203 -14.70 9.79 -37.68
C LEU A 203 -13.77 8.61 -37.32
N GLY A 204 -12.67 8.92 -36.62
CA GLY A 204 -11.68 7.93 -36.17
C GLY A 204 -10.59 7.59 -37.18
N VAL A 205 -10.66 8.11 -38.42
CA VAL A 205 -9.66 7.88 -39.48
C VAL A 205 -8.83 9.14 -39.70
N TRP A 206 -7.51 8.99 -39.73
CA TRP A 206 -6.62 10.10 -40.07
C TRP A 206 -6.57 10.26 -41.60
N LEU A 207 -7.09 11.38 -42.08
CA LEU A 207 -7.05 11.78 -43.48
C LEU A 207 -5.89 12.73 -43.69
N ASP A 208 -5.15 12.55 -44.77
CA ASP A 208 -4.16 13.51 -45.25
C ASP A 208 -4.58 14.15 -46.58
N CYS A 209 -4.09 15.35 -46.87
CA CYS A 209 -4.44 16.10 -48.08
C CYS A 209 -4.11 15.38 -49.40
N LYS A 210 -3.26 14.34 -49.35
CA LYS A 210 -2.92 13.47 -50.49
C LYS A 210 -3.66 12.14 -50.51
N LEU A 211 -4.48 11.87 -49.48
CA LEU A 211 -5.17 10.60 -49.25
C LEU A 211 -4.22 9.38 -49.30
N SER A 212 -3.01 9.53 -48.75
CA SER A 212 -2.02 8.44 -48.64
C SER A 212 -2.31 7.49 -47.48
N PHE A 213 -3.08 7.93 -46.48
CA PHE A 213 -3.38 7.24 -45.23
C PHE A 213 -2.13 6.89 -44.39
N GLN A 214 -0.97 7.46 -44.72
CA GLN A 214 0.29 7.11 -44.06
C GLN A 214 0.28 7.47 -42.57
N THR A 215 -0.34 8.58 -42.22
CA THR A 215 -0.54 9.04 -40.83
C THR A 215 -1.41 8.05 -40.05
N HIS A 216 -2.52 7.60 -40.65
CA HIS A 216 -3.41 6.61 -40.04
C HIS A 216 -2.69 5.27 -39.80
N ILE A 217 -1.98 4.77 -40.80
CA ILE A 217 -1.24 3.50 -40.71
C ILE A 217 -0.18 3.57 -39.61
N LYS A 218 0.60 4.65 -39.53
CA LYS A 218 1.62 4.83 -38.48
C LYS A 218 0.98 4.86 -37.08
N HIS A 219 -0.14 5.57 -36.94
CA HIS A 219 -0.87 5.64 -35.67
C HIS A 219 -1.39 4.26 -35.24
N LEU A 220 -2.00 3.51 -36.16
CA LEU A 220 -2.46 2.14 -35.90
C LEU A 220 -1.31 1.20 -35.55
N GLN A 221 -0.20 1.25 -36.30
CA GLN A 221 1.00 0.46 -36.01
C GLN A 221 1.51 0.72 -34.59
N SER A 222 1.57 1.99 -34.16
CA SER A 222 1.98 2.36 -32.80
C SER A 222 1.02 1.80 -31.74
N LYS A 223 -0.30 1.99 -31.93
CA LYS A 223 -1.34 1.51 -31.00
C LYS A 223 -1.33 -0.02 -30.88
N ILE A 224 -1.21 -0.72 -32.00
CA ILE A 224 -1.12 -2.19 -32.05
C ILE A 224 0.16 -2.67 -31.38
N LYS A 225 1.32 -2.09 -31.70
CA LYS A 225 2.61 -2.46 -31.09
C LYS A 225 2.58 -2.28 -29.57
N SER A 226 1.99 -1.20 -29.07
CA SER A 226 1.83 -0.96 -27.64
C SER A 226 0.96 -2.03 -26.98
N ARG A 227 -0.21 -2.33 -27.55
CA ARG A 227 -1.14 -3.35 -27.03
C ARG A 227 -0.56 -4.76 -27.09
N ILE A 228 0.06 -5.14 -28.20
CA ILE A 228 0.77 -6.42 -28.33
C ILE A 228 1.92 -6.49 -27.33
N GLY A 229 2.69 -5.41 -27.16
CA GLY A 229 3.75 -5.35 -26.16
C GLY A 229 3.23 -5.55 -24.74
N PHE A 230 2.09 -4.94 -24.39
CA PHE A 230 1.40 -5.17 -23.13
C PHE A 230 0.97 -6.64 -22.98
N LEU A 231 0.28 -7.20 -23.97
CA LEU A 231 -0.17 -8.60 -23.94
C LEU A 231 1.01 -9.58 -23.83
N TYR A 232 2.10 -9.31 -24.54
CA TYR A 232 3.30 -10.14 -24.53
C TYR A 232 4.02 -10.10 -23.17
N ARG A 233 4.16 -8.92 -22.56
CA ARG A 233 4.73 -8.78 -21.20
C ARG A 233 3.88 -9.50 -20.15
N ASN A 234 2.56 -9.45 -20.31
CA ASN A 234 1.61 -10.08 -19.40
C ASN A 234 1.19 -11.48 -19.86
N LYS A 235 1.91 -12.10 -20.81
CA LYS A 235 1.52 -13.40 -21.38
C LYS A 235 1.37 -14.48 -20.32
N ALA A 236 2.18 -14.45 -19.25
CA ALA A 236 2.09 -15.38 -18.12
C ALA A 236 0.74 -15.29 -17.37
N SER A 237 0.12 -14.10 -17.35
CA SER A 237 -1.21 -13.88 -16.79
C SER A 237 -2.33 -14.43 -17.69
N PHE A 238 -2.04 -14.64 -18.98
CA PHE A 238 -2.98 -15.11 -20.00
C PHE A 238 -2.72 -16.55 -20.47
N THR A 239 -1.59 -17.15 -20.11
CA THR A 239 -1.31 -18.56 -20.41
C THR A 239 -2.21 -19.46 -19.56
N HIS A 240 -2.93 -20.32 -20.26
CA HIS A 240 -3.89 -21.33 -19.79
C HIS A 240 -3.26 -22.46 -18.94
N ALA A 241 -2.24 -22.17 -18.14
CA ALA A 241 -1.80 -23.10 -17.10
C ALA A 241 -2.89 -23.08 -16.02
N GLU A 242 -3.74 -24.11 -16.05
CA GLU A 242 -4.67 -24.54 -15.00
C GLU A 242 -4.92 -23.49 -13.91
N LYS A 243 -5.68 -22.45 -14.25
CA LYS A 243 -6.21 -21.56 -13.23
C LYS A 243 -7.29 -22.33 -12.50
N ASN A 244 -6.88 -23.12 -11.49
CA ASN A 244 -7.76 -23.51 -10.42
C ASN A 244 -8.38 -22.21 -9.90
N ALA A 245 -9.69 -22.07 -10.05
CA ALA A 245 -10.45 -20.98 -9.47
C ALA A 245 -10.46 -21.18 -7.95
N SER A 246 -9.37 -20.80 -7.30
CA SER A 246 -9.18 -20.90 -5.86
C SER A 246 -9.54 -19.57 -5.22
N LEU A 247 -10.42 -19.61 -4.22
CA LEU A 247 -10.72 -18.47 -3.36
C LEU A 247 -9.67 -18.40 -2.25
N LEU A 248 -8.84 -17.35 -2.26
CA LEU A 248 -7.91 -17.05 -1.16
C LEU A 248 -8.58 -16.06 -0.20
N LEU A 249 -8.88 -16.52 1.02
CA LEU A 249 -9.33 -15.66 2.11
C LEU A 249 -8.11 -15.17 2.90
N ARG A 250 -8.06 -13.87 3.23
CA ARG A 250 -7.01 -13.27 4.06
C ARG A 250 -7.67 -12.53 5.22
N GLY A 251 -7.07 -12.64 6.42
CA GLY A 251 -7.62 -11.98 7.63
C GLY A 251 -8.93 -12.60 8.10
N ILE A 252 -9.03 -13.93 8.02
CA ILE A 252 -10.23 -14.70 8.39
C ILE A 252 -10.53 -14.53 9.88
N THR A 253 -11.79 -14.28 10.22
CA THR A 253 -12.33 -14.18 11.58
C THR A 253 -13.23 -15.39 11.88
N LEU A 254 -13.62 -15.60 13.14
CA LEU A 254 -14.55 -16.69 13.49
C LEU A 254 -15.91 -16.57 12.77
N GLN A 255 -16.32 -15.36 12.37
CA GLN A 255 -17.57 -15.13 11.62
C GLN A 255 -17.51 -15.67 10.18
N ASP A 256 -16.32 -15.89 9.63
CA ASP A 256 -16.12 -16.41 8.27
C ASP A 256 -16.24 -17.95 8.20
N GLN A 257 -16.42 -18.62 9.35
CA GLN A 257 -16.72 -20.04 9.40
C GLN A 257 -18.07 -20.33 8.72
N GLY A 258 -18.10 -21.29 7.81
CA GLY A 258 -19.33 -21.63 7.12
C GLY A 258 -19.15 -22.39 5.81
N ARG A 259 -20.26 -22.53 5.08
CA ARG A 259 -20.32 -23.24 3.81
C ARG A 259 -20.16 -22.26 2.65
N TYR A 260 -19.11 -22.46 1.85
CA TYR A 260 -18.80 -21.69 0.66
C TYR A 260 -19.21 -22.46 -0.58
N LYS A 261 -19.76 -21.74 -1.56
CA LYS A 261 -20.14 -22.28 -2.88
C LYS A 261 -19.18 -21.75 -3.94
N CYS A 262 -18.48 -22.64 -4.63
CA CYS A 262 -17.77 -22.32 -5.86
C CYS A 262 -18.68 -22.65 -7.05
N TYR A 263 -19.05 -21.63 -7.81
CA TYR A 263 -19.82 -21.76 -9.04
C TYR A 263 -18.92 -21.42 -10.22
N THR A 264 -18.82 -22.32 -11.18
CA THR A 264 -18.07 -22.09 -12.42
C THR A 264 -19.00 -22.26 -13.61
N SER A 265 -18.94 -21.31 -14.55
CA SER A 265 -19.67 -21.37 -15.82
C SER A 265 -18.66 -21.28 -16.96
N THR A 266 -18.66 -22.29 -17.82
CA THR A 266 -17.74 -22.38 -18.96
C THR A 266 -18.53 -22.75 -20.21
N ILE A 267 -17.91 -22.62 -21.38
CA ILE A 267 -18.48 -23.11 -22.65
C ILE A 267 -18.81 -24.62 -22.64
N LYS A 268 -18.20 -25.39 -21.71
CA LYS A 268 -18.45 -26.83 -21.54
C LYS A 268 -19.61 -27.13 -20.59
N GLY A 269 -20.15 -26.12 -19.92
CA GLY A 269 -21.22 -26.25 -18.93
C GLY A 269 -20.89 -25.60 -17.60
N ASN A 270 -21.81 -25.79 -16.65
CA ASN A 270 -21.75 -25.20 -15.32
C ASN A 270 -21.42 -26.29 -14.28
N MET A 271 -20.65 -25.94 -13.27
CA MET A 271 -20.31 -26.83 -12.16
C MET A 271 -20.41 -26.09 -10.82
N GLU A 272 -20.94 -26.78 -9.82
CA GLU A 272 -21.03 -26.30 -8.45
C GLU A 272 -20.22 -27.21 -7.51
N SER A 273 -19.45 -26.60 -6.62
CA SER A 273 -18.76 -27.30 -5.53
C SER A 273 -19.00 -26.58 -4.22
N PHE A 274 -19.06 -27.33 -3.12
CA PHE A 274 -19.26 -26.79 -1.78
C PHE A 274 -18.08 -27.17 -0.89
N ILE A 275 -17.60 -26.20 -0.11
CA ILE A 275 -16.56 -26.41 0.90
C ILE A 275 -17.03 -25.83 2.22
N ASN A 276 -16.86 -26.59 3.30
CA ASN A 276 -17.11 -26.09 4.65
C ASN A 276 -15.76 -25.63 5.21
N ILE A 277 -15.63 -24.34 5.47
CA ILE A 277 -14.43 -23.77 6.08
C ILE A 277 -14.66 -23.74 7.59
N ALA A 278 -13.78 -24.41 8.33
CA ALA A 278 -13.65 -24.28 9.78
C ALA A 278 -12.55 -23.26 10.08
N VAL A 279 -12.75 -22.43 11.11
CA VAL A 279 -11.75 -21.47 11.57
C VAL A 279 -11.20 -21.98 12.89
N GLU A 280 -9.88 -22.11 12.98
CA GLU A 280 -9.19 -22.59 14.18
C GLU A 280 -8.19 -21.53 14.64
N ALA A 281 -8.11 -21.31 15.95
CA ALA A 281 -7.09 -20.49 16.58
C ALA A 281 -6.36 -21.34 17.63
N PRO A 282 -5.35 -22.15 17.23
CA PRO A 282 -4.71 -23.10 18.13
C PRO A 282 -3.86 -22.39 19.20
N VAL A 283 -3.63 -23.09 20.32
CA VAL A 283 -2.79 -22.61 21.43
C VAL A 283 -1.39 -22.27 20.92
N ARG A 284 -1.01 -20.99 20.89
CA ARG A 284 0.28 -20.52 20.33
C ARG A 284 1.43 -20.42 21.34
N LEU A 285 1.13 -20.00 22.56
CA LEU A 285 2.10 -19.83 23.63
C LEU A 285 1.40 -20.10 24.95
N VAL A 286 2.07 -20.76 25.87
CA VAL A 286 1.61 -20.92 27.25
C VAL A 286 2.64 -20.23 28.13
N ASP A 287 2.25 -19.06 28.65
CA ASP A 287 3.11 -18.28 29.52
C ASP A 287 2.98 -18.77 30.96
N ILE A 288 4.09 -18.87 31.67
CA ILE A 288 4.13 -19.30 33.07
C ILE A 288 5.04 -18.37 33.87
N GLN A 289 4.49 -17.78 34.91
CA GLN A 289 5.20 -16.79 35.73
C GLN A 289 5.06 -17.13 37.21
N LEU A 290 6.09 -16.83 37.99
CA LEU A 290 6.09 -16.96 39.45
C LEU A 290 6.13 -15.56 40.07
N SER A 291 5.14 -15.24 40.90
CA SER A 291 5.11 -14.04 41.73
C SER A 291 4.90 -14.46 43.19
N ASP A 292 5.87 -14.10 44.05
CA ASP A 292 5.98 -14.53 45.44
C ASP A 292 6.01 -16.08 45.59
N ASP A 293 4.87 -16.71 45.80
CA ASP A 293 4.69 -18.18 45.86
C ASP A 293 3.44 -18.62 45.06
N ILE A 294 2.96 -17.78 44.14
CA ILE A 294 1.83 -18.07 43.25
C ILE A 294 2.34 -18.17 41.82
N ILE A 295 2.12 -19.33 41.21
CA ILE A 295 2.35 -19.53 39.78
C ILE A 295 1.09 -19.08 39.04
N THR A 296 1.26 -18.24 38.03
CA THR A 296 0.21 -17.89 37.08
C THR A 296 0.57 -18.49 35.73
N CYS A 297 -0.37 -19.23 35.14
CA CYS A 297 -0.26 -19.75 33.79
C CYS A 297 -1.34 -19.13 32.91
N SER A 298 -0.97 -18.63 31.74
CA SER A 298 -1.92 -17.96 30.85
C SER A 298 -1.68 -18.25 29.37
N SER A 299 -2.75 -18.19 28.59
CA SER A 299 -2.70 -18.28 27.14
C SER A 299 -3.87 -17.51 26.53
N THR A 300 -3.66 -16.86 25.40
CA THR A 300 -4.61 -15.91 24.80
C THR A 300 -4.90 -16.20 23.34
N GLY A 301 -6.06 -15.75 22.86
CA GLY A 301 -6.45 -15.83 21.45
C GLY A 301 -6.73 -17.25 20.96
N ILE A 302 -7.36 -18.10 21.77
CA ILE A 302 -7.58 -19.53 21.46
C ILE A 302 -9.01 -19.79 20.98
N TYR A 303 -9.19 -20.72 20.04
CA TYR A 303 -10.48 -21.29 19.67
C TYR A 303 -10.28 -22.74 19.14
N ALA A 304 -11.01 -23.73 19.62
CA ALA A 304 -12.20 -23.70 20.49
C ALA A 304 -11.89 -23.50 22.00
N GLU A 305 -12.93 -23.51 22.85
CA GLU A 305 -12.83 -23.30 24.31
C GLU A 305 -11.68 -24.12 24.94
N PRO A 306 -10.67 -23.48 25.54
CA PRO A 306 -9.50 -24.15 26.08
C PRO A 306 -9.73 -24.70 27.49
N LYS A 307 -9.00 -25.76 27.84
CA LYS A 307 -8.93 -26.33 29.19
C LYS A 307 -7.50 -26.28 29.70
N LEU A 308 -7.31 -25.76 30.91
CA LEU A 308 -6.03 -25.69 31.60
C LEU A 308 -5.99 -26.66 32.78
N THR A 309 -4.95 -27.49 32.84
CA THR A 309 -4.71 -28.44 33.94
C THR A 309 -3.33 -28.27 34.54
N TRP A 310 -3.20 -28.56 35.83
CA TRP A 310 -1.92 -28.53 36.53
C TRP A 310 -1.47 -29.94 36.90
N SER A 311 -0.18 -30.22 36.74
CA SER A 311 0.48 -31.44 37.21
C SER A 311 1.86 -31.10 37.82
N THR A 312 2.51 -32.09 38.44
CA THR A 312 3.87 -31.94 38.97
C THR A 312 4.73 -33.14 38.58
N ASP A 313 6.05 -32.94 38.50
CA ASP A 313 7.04 -34.01 38.31
C ASP A 313 8.12 -33.97 39.42
N PRO A 314 8.26 -35.02 40.25
CA PRO A 314 7.42 -36.22 40.31
C PRO A 314 5.95 -35.91 40.71
N PRO A 315 4.98 -36.76 40.34
CA PRO A 315 3.58 -36.55 40.69
C PRO A 315 3.42 -36.57 42.22
N SER A 316 2.90 -35.48 42.79
CA SER A 316 2.65 -35.40 44.23
C SER A 316 1.39 -36.17 44.61
N ASP A 317 1.49 -37.12 45.55
CA ASP A 317 0.36 -37.91 46.10
C ASP A 317 -0.65 -37.10 46.95
N LEU A 318 -0.59 -35.77 46.94
CA LEU A 318 -1.54 -34.89 47.62
C LEU A 318 -2.87 -34.85 46.87
N SER A 319 -3.57 -35.98 46.86
CA SER A 319 -4.94 -36.15 46.36
C SER A 319 -6.00 -36.22 47.49
N PHE A 320 -5.63 -35.90 48.73
CA PHE A 320 -6.56 -35.97 49.87
C PHE A 320 -6.37 -34.81 50.86
N ASP A 321 -6.87 -33.62 50.51
CA ASP A 321 -7.60 -32.75 51.46
C ASP A 321 -8.48 -31.74 50.68
N PRO A 322 -9.82 -31.72 50.81
CA PRO A 322 -10.71 -30.85 50.01
C PRO A 322 -10.67 -29.36 50.37
N GLY A 323 -9.63 -28.89 51.07
CA GLY A 323 -9.58 -27.54 51.67
C GLY A 323 -8.36 -26.67 51.35
N THR A 324 -7.32 -27.18 50.67
CA THR A 324 -6.01 -26.48 50.70
C THR A 324 -5.24 -26.48 49.37
N ILE A 325 -5.87 -26.11 48.26
CA ILE A 325 -5.26 -25.41 47.11
C ILE A 325 -6.43 -24.76 46.34
N GLN A 326 -6.55 -23.43 46.39
CA GLN A 326 -7.48 -22.73 45.50
C GLN A 326 -6.80 -22.53 44.15
N ASN A 327 -7.05 -23.42 43.21
CA ASN A 327 -6.80 -23.14 41.80
C ASN A 327 -7.92 -22.21 41.31
N SER A 328 -7.57 -20.96 41.00
CA SER A 328 -8.51 -20.05 40.36
C SER A 328 -8.24 -20.09 38.86
N THR A 329 -9.17 -20.65 38.09
CA THR A 329 -9.12 -20.60 36.63
C THR A 329 -10.18 -19.63 36.14
N SER A 330 -9.74 -18.61 35.42
CA SER A 330 -10.59 -17.63 34.75
C SER A 330 -10.48 -17.84 33.25
N ILE A 331 -11.64 -17.88 32.58
CA ILE A 331 -11.74 -17.85 31.12
C ILE A 331 -12.46 -16.54 30.76
N LYS A 332 -11.86 -15.77 29.87
CA LYS A 332 -12.45 -14.56 29.29
C LYS A 332 -12.61 -14.77 27.79
N VAL A 333 -13.63 -14.15 27.22
CA VAL A 333 -13.88 -14.14 25.78
C VAL A 333 -13.71 -12.70 25.30
N ASP A 334 -12.91 -12.50 24.27
CA ASP A 334 -12.72 -11.19 23.66
C ASP A 334 -13.88 -10.82 22.71
N ASP A 335 -13.85 -9.58 22.18
CA ASP A 335 -14.87 -9.10 21.24
C ASP A 335 -14.91 -9.88 19.91
N GLN A 336 -13.86 -10.66 19.61
CA GLN A 336 -13.74 -11.48 18.40
C GLN A 336 -14.23 -12.92 18.62
N GLY A 337 -14.57 -13.29 19.86
CA GLY A 337 -15.01 -14.64 20.24
C GLY A 337 -13.87 -15.61 20.55
N LEU A 338 -12.63 -15.13 20.69
CA LEU A 338 -11.47 -15.92 21.11
C LEU A 338 -11.39 -15.99 22.63
N TYR A 339 -10.84 -17.10 23.12
CA TYR A 339 -10.73 -17.39 24.55
C TYR A 339 -9.33 -17.06 25.09
N ASP A 340 -9.32 -16.35 26.20
CA ASP A 340 -8.16 -16.11 27.05
C ASP A 340 -8.33 -16.89 28.35
N ILE A 341 -7.40 -17.80 28.63
CA ILE A 341 -7.41 -18.63 29.83
C ILE A 341 -6.27 -18.23 30.76
N THR A 342 -6.57 -18.08 32.04
CA THR A 342 -5.58 -17.80 33.08
C THR A 342 -5.89 -18.65 34.30
N SER A 343 -4.88 -19.33 34.84
CA SER A 343 -5.02 -20.12 36.07
C SER A 343 -3.90 -19.80 37.04
N THR A 344 -4.22 -19.75 38.33
CA THR A 344 -3.24 -19.56 39.40
C THR A 344 -3.16 -20.79 40.31
N LYS A 345 -1.95 -21.20 40.70
CA LYS A 345 -1.70 -22.31 41.63
C LYS A 345 -0.57 -21.95 42.61
N GLN A 346 -0.61 -22.48 43.82
CA GLN A 346 0.49 -22.35 44.77
C GLN A 346 1.77 -23.06 44.27
N PHE A 347 2.91 -22.40 44.39
CA PHE A 347 4.19 -22.89 43.90
C PHE A 347 4.79 -23.99 44.77
N SER A 348 5.10 -25.14 44.17
CA SER A 348 5.82 -26.23 44.84
C SER A 348 7.32 -26.13 44.54
N ARG A 349 8.12 -25.67 45.52
CA ARG A 349 9.57 -25.42 45.35
C ARG A 349 10.40 -26.68 45.04
N ASN A 350 9.97 -27.84 45.54
CA ASN A 350 10.71 -29.11 45.41
C ASN A 350 10.27 -29.97 44.21
N LEU A 351 9.31 -29.50 43.42
CA LEU A 351 8.73 -30.25 42.29
C LEU A 351 8.79 -29.38 41.03
N THR A 352 8.85 -30.02 39.88
CA THR A 352 8.59 -29.31 38.61
C THR A 352 7.10 -29.08 38.49
N ASN A 353 6.67 -27.83 38.36
CA ASN A 353 5.26 -27.49 38.18
C ASN A 353 4.95 -27.43 36.69
N ILE A 354 3.89 -28.12 36.27
CA ILE A 354 3.53 -28.26 34.86
C ILE A 354 2.13 -27.71 34.68
N CYS A 355 1.98 -26.76 33.76
CA CYS A 355 0.72 -26.22 33.29
C CYS A 355 0.48 -26.71 31.86
N THR A 356 -0.65 -27.36 31.63
CA THR A 356 -1.03 -27.87 30.32
C THR A 356 -2.27 -27.13 29.83
N VAL A 357 -2.22 -26.54 28.64
CA VAL A 357 -3.36 -25.94 27.97
C VAL A 357 -3.74 -26.79 26.76
N THR A 358 -5.01 -27.19 26.70
CA THR A 358 -5.58 -28.03 25.66
C THR A 358 -6.71 -27.30 24.95
N SER A 359 -6.71 -27.31 23.62
CA SER A 359 -7.83 -26.84 22.80
C SER A 359 -7.93 -27.68 21.53
N GLY A 360 -9.09 -28.32 21.32
CA GLY A 360 -9.27 -29.27 20.22
C GLY A 360 -8.30 -30.45 20.31
N THR A 361 -7.43 -30.60 19.30
CA THR A 361 -6.39 -31.64 19.22
C THR A 361 -5.00 -31.14 19.62
N VAL A 362 -4.86 -29.85 19.92
CA VAL A 362 -3.57 -29.23 20.26
C VAL A 362 -3.43 -29.13 21.77
N GLU A 363 -2.31 -29.63 22.26
CA GLU A 363 -1.88 -29.56 23.65
C GLU A 363 -0.51 -28.88 23.71
N ARG A 364 -0.35 -27.93 24.63
CA ARG A 364 0.93 -27.30 24.92
C ARG A 364 1.17 -27.21 26.41
N THR A 365 2.43 -27.35 26.78
CA THR A 365 2.85 -27.43 28.18
C THR A 365 3.83 -26.31 28.52
N ALA A 366 3.61 -25.67 29.66
CA ALA A 366 4.56 -24.78 30.28
C ALA A 366 5.04 -25.37 31.60
N THR A 367 6.34 -25.41 31.82
CA THR A 367 6.94 -25.99 33.02
C THR A 367 7.72 -24.95 33.78
N LEU A 368 7.65 -25.00 35.11
CA LEU A 368 8.40 -24.13 36.00
C LEU A 368 9.14 -24.97 37.04
N LYS A 369 10.46 -24.82 37.08
CA LYS A 369 11.34 -25.53 38.02
C LYS A 369 12.29 -24.57 38.71
N GLN A 370 12.38 -24.65 40.04
CA GLN A 370 13.46 -24.00 40.79
C GLN A 370 14.60 -25.00 41.00
N GLN A 371 15.80 -24.60 40.61
CA GLN A 371 17.02 -25.39 40.79
C GLN A 371 17.75 -25.02 42.08
N ASP A 372 18.65 -25.91 42.49
CA ASP A 372 19.54 -25.65 43.61
C ASP A 372 20.43 -24.41 43.35
N PRO A 373 20.76 -23.64 44.39
CA PRO A 373 21.61 -22.46 44.25
C PRO A 373 22.99 -22.81 43.68
N VAL A 374 23.44 -22.01 42.71
CA VAL A 374 24.81 -22.09 42.17
C VAL A 374 25.70 -21.18 43.00
N GLN A 375 26.87 -21.70 43.42
CA GLN A 375 27.88 -20.92 44.12
C GLN A 375 28.88 -20.34 43.11
N GLY A 376 29.20 -19.05 43.26
CA GLY A 376 30.20 -18.35 42.46
C GLY A 376 31.23 -17.65 43.35
N SER A 377 32.47 -17.57 42.88
CA SER A 377 33.55 -16.81 43.51
C SER A 377 33.69 -15.41 42.90
N LEU A 378 34.33 -14.49 43.61
CA LEU A 378 34.65 -13.18 43.04
C LEU A 378 35.63 -13.37 41.88
N SER A 379 35.42 -12.70 40.75
CA SER A 379 36.29 -12.78 39.55
C SER A 379 36.46 -14.16 38.89
N SER A 380 35.74 -15.20 39.32
CA SER A 380 35.70 -16.51 38.64
C SER A 380 34.65 -16.54 37.53
N GLU A 381 34.87 -17.40 36.53
CA GLU A 381 33.83 -17.77 35.55
C GLU A 381 32.78 -18.65 36.23
N VAL A 382 31.51 -18.32 36.04
CA VAL A 382 30.37 -19.08 36.58
C VAL A 382 29.43 -19.46 35.44
N SER A 383 29.05 -20.74 35.38
CA SER A 383 28.08 -21.24 34.42
C SER A 383 26.76 -21.54 35.14
N ILE A 384 25.70 -20.83 34.76
CA ILE A 384 24.35 -21.07 35.30
C ILE A 384 23.66 -22.06 34.35
N PRO A 385 23.36 -23.29 34.81
CA PRO A 385 22.86 -24.34 33.94
C PRO A 385 21.44 -24.05 33.45
N CYS A 386 21.23 -24.21 32.15
CA CYS A 386 19.91 -24.43 31.58
C CYS A 386 19.95 -25.74 30.81
N SER A 387 18.91 -26.58 30.97
CA SER A 387 18.89 -27.93 30.42
C SER A 387 18.04 -27.96 29.16
N VAL A 388 18.59 -27.51 28.03
CA VAL A 388 17.95 -27.67 26.72
C VAL A 388 18.14 -29.13 26.27
N SER A 389 17.04 -29.86 26.03
CA SER A 389 17.12 -31.23 25.49
C SER A 389 17.62 -31.20 24.03
N GLN A 390 18.48 -32.14 23.64
CA GLN A 390 19.05 -32.21 22.29
C GLN A 390 17.99 -32.43 21.19
N SER A 391 16.80 -32.91 21.55
CA SER A 391 15.65 -33.07 20.63
C SER A 391 15.04 -31.76 20.14
N ASP A 392 15.29 -30.64 20.82
CA ASP A 392 14.55 -29.38 20.65
C ASP A 392 15.37 -28.29 19.93
N LEU A 393 16.54 -28.65 19.39
CA LEU A 393 17.56 -27.73 18.88
C LEU A 393 17.32 -27.17 17.46
N LEU A 394 16.25 -27.59 16.77
CA LEU A 394 15.98 -27.12 15.39
C LEU A 394 15.33 -25.73 15.36
N THR A 395 14.45 -25.43 16.30
CA THR A 395 13.78 -24.12 16.41
C THR A 395 13.39 -23.84 17.85
N PHE A 396 14.02 -22.85 18.46
CA PHE A 396 13.76 -22.45 19.84
C PHE A 396 14.04 -20.95 20.05
N ASP A 397 13.36 -20.39 21.03
CA ASP A 397 13.63 -19.05 21.57
C ASP A 397 14.07 -19.20 23.03
N LEU A 398 15.25 -18.70 23.36
CA LEU A 398 15.87 -18.76 24.67
C LEU A 398 16.08 -17.34 25.21
N THR A 399 15.50 -17.05 26.36
CA THR A 399 15.64 -15.75 27.03
C THR A 399 16.20 -15.95 28.44
N TRP A 400 17.25 -15.19 28.76
CA TRP A 400 17.78 -15.12 30.12
C TRP A 400 17.39 -13.80 30.77
N THR A 401 16.86 -13.85 31.99
CA THR A 401 16.53 -12.66 32.78
C THR A 401 17.17 -12.70 34.15
N PHE A 402 17.55 -11.52 34.65
CA PHE A 402 18.02 -11.31 36.02
C PHE A 402 16.88 -10.70 36.86
N LYS A 403 16.65 -11.30 38.03
CA LYS A 403 15.57 -10.94 38.97
C LYS A 403 14.17 -10.90 38.31
N GLN A 404 13.95 -11.71 37.27
CA GLN A 404 12.71 -11.77 36.47
C GLN A 404 12.28 -10.43 35.82
N ILE A 405 13.17 -9.42 35.79
CA ILE A 405 12.84 -8.07 35.33
C ILE A 405 13.80 -7.61 34.22
N VAL A 406 15.08 -7.91 34.33
CA VAL A 406 16.11 -7.39 33.42
C VAL A 406 16.53 -8.48 32.46
N THR A 407 16.22 -8.35 31.18
CA THR A 407 16.74 -9.24 30.14
C THR A 407 18.26 -9.11 30.04
N ILE A 408 18.94 -10.25 30.07
CA ILE A 408 20.40 -10.37 29.95
C ILE A 408 20.73 -10.58 28.47
N LEU A 409 20.13 -11.61 27.88
CA LEU A 409 20.31 -11.98 26.48
C LEU A 409 19.07 -12.70 25.95
N THR A 410 18.95 -12.70 24.63
CA THR A 410 17.98 -13.48 23.87
C THR A 410 18.71 -14.23 22.77
N SER A 411 18.39 -15.51 22.60
CA SER A 411 18.95 -16.36 21.55
C SER A 411 17.82 -17.06 20.81
N THR A 412 17.74 -16.85 19.50
CA THR A 412 16.70 -17.43 18.65
C THR A 412 17.37 -18.33 17.62
N SER A 413 16.94 -19.59 17.53
CA SER A 413 17.44 -20.54 16.54
C SER A 413 16.35 -20.86 15.52
N THR A 414 16.68 -20.74 14.24
CA THR A 414 15.82 -21.19 13.14
C THR A 414 16.63 -22.11 12.23
N ASN A 415 16.19 -23.36 12.04
CA ASN A 415 16.89 -24.38 11.26
C ASN A 415 18.35 -24.62 11.72
N GLY A 416 18.60 -24.55 13.04
CA GLY A 416 19.90 -24.86 13.63
C GLY A 416 20.95 -23.73 13.60
N THR A 417 20.64 -22.58 12.98
CA THR A 417 21.46 -21.36 13.13
C THR A 417 20.91 -20.49 14.25
N ALA A 418 21.63 -20.40 15.37
CA ALA A 418 21.29 -19.55 16.51
C ALA A 418 21.84 -18.13 16.34
N GLN A 419 20.97 -17.13 16.48
CA GLN A 419 21.35 -15.73 16.59
C GLN A 419 21.19 -15.26 18.03
N MET A 420 22.27 -14.75 18.61
CA MET A 420 22.32 -14.30 20.00
C MET A 420 22.46 -12.78 20.06
N TYR A 421 21.64 -12.16 20.91
CA TYR A 421 21.68 -10.74 21.23
C TYR A 421 21.86 -10.55 22.74
N VAL A 422 22.89 -9.82 23.14
CA VAL A 422 23.17 -9.48 24.54
C VAL A 422 22.84 -8.01 24.79
N VAL A 423 22.07 -7.75 25.84
CA VAL A 423 21.70 -6.40 26.26
C VAL A 423 22.94 -5.64 26.69
N ASP A 424 23.08 -4.37 26.27
CA ASP A 424 24.31 -3.57 26.43
C ASP A 424 24.88 -3.57 27.86
N LYS A 425 24.01 -3.51 28.87
CA LYS A 425 24.41 -3.51 30.29
C LYS A 425 25.11 -4.79 30.75
N TRP A 426 24.95 -5.89 30.03
CA TRP A 426 25.48 -7.21 30.37
C TRP A 426 26.61 -7.67 29.44
N LYS A 427 26.98 -6.89 28.42
CA LYS A 427 28.04 -7.25 27.46
C LYS A 427 29.41 -7.45 28.10
N GLU A 428 29.68 -6.79 29.22
CA GLU A 428 30.95 -6.95 29.96
C GLU A 428 30.96 -8.14 30.92
N GLN A 429 29.82 -8.78 31.15
CA GLN A 429 29.66 -9.89 32.10
C GLN A 429 29.33 -11.20 31.38
N VAL A 430 28.62 -11.15 30.25
CA VAL A 430 28.26 -12.33 29.46
C VAL A 430 29.46 -12.73 28.59
N GLN A 431 30.00 -13.92 28.85
CA GLN A 431 31.10 -14.48 28.08
C GLN A 431 30.57 -15.19 26.83
N ASN A 432 29.66 -16.15 27.03
CA ASN A 432 29.03 -16.92 25.96
C ASN A 432 27.80 -17.68 26.49
N LEU A 433 27.09 -18.36 25.59
CA LEU A 433 26.16 -19.45 25.90
C LEU A 433 26.85 -20.79 25.62
N SER A 434 26.62 -21.80 26.47
CA SER A 434 27.01 -23.18 26.16
C SER A 434 26.09 -23.79 25.10
N ASP A 435 26.51 -24.91 24.50
CA ASP A 435 25.68 -25.71 23.58
C ASP A 435 24.36 -26.22 24.22
N SER A 436 24.30 -26.25 25.55
CA SER A 436 23.10 -26.61 26.31
C SER A 436 22.20 -25.41 26.66
N GLY A 437 22.55 -24.19 26.23
CA GLY A 437 21.84 -22.95 26.57
C GLY A 437 22.19 -22.37 27.95
N SER A 438 23.21 -22.90 28.62
CA SER A 438 23.66 -22.40 29.93
C SER A 438 24.39 -21.06 29.79
N LEU A 439 24.13 -20.14 30.71
CA LEU A 439 24.68 -18.80 30.71
C LEU A 439 26.07 -18.79 31.36
N GLN A 440 27.10 -18.41 30.61
CA GLN A 440 28.46 -18.24 31.14
C GLN A 440 28.71 -16.77 31.45
N LEU A 441 28.99 -16.49 32.72
CA LEU A 441 29.25 -15.16 33.23
C LEU A 441 30.68 -15.03 33.77
N HIS A 442 31.27 -13.85 33.62
CA HIS A 442 32.57 -13.51 34.18
C HIS A 442 32.56 -12.11 34.82
N LYS A 443 33.63 -11.77 35.55
CA LYS A 443 33.82 -10.45 36.20
C LYS A 443 32.65 -10.09 37.13
N LEU A 444 32.12 -11.09 37.82
CA LEU A 444 30.99 -10.94 38.72
C LEU A 444 31.36 -10.17 39.99
N THR A 445 30.38 -9.45 40.52
CA THR A 445 30.46 -8.65 41.74
C THR A 445 29.17 -8.85 42.54
N MET A 446 29.14 -8.42 43.81
CA MET A 446 27.98 -8.64 44.70
C MET A 446 26.64 -8.10 44.15
N VAL A 447 26.65 -7.13 43.24
CA VAL A 447 25.41 -6.62 42.62
C VAL A 447 24.75 -7.59 41.65
N HIS A 448 25.51 -8.58 41.16
CA HIS A 448 25.02 -9.63 40.26
C HIS A 448 24.48 -10.85 41.04
N GLN A 449 24.46 -10.81 42.37
CA GLN A 449 23.82 -11.85 43.17
C GLN A 449 22.28 -11.75 43.05
N GLY A 450 21.63 -12.87 42.77
CA GLY A 450 20.18 -12.93 42.65
C GLY A 450 19.67 -14.12 41.84
N THR A 451 18.37 -14.12 41.56
CA THR A 451 17.72 -15.16 40.75
C THR A 451 17.92 -14.88 39.27
N TYR A 452 18.37 -15.89 38.55
CA TYR A 452 18.45 -15.93 37.09
C TYR A 452 17.34 -16.84 36.58
N SER A 453 16.65 -16.41 35.53
CA SER A 453 15.60 -17.20 34.90
C SER A 453 16.01 -17.55 33.48
N CYS A 454 16.00 -18.84 33.16
CA CYS A 454 16.11 -19.35 31.80
C CYS A 454 14.72 -19.69 31.29
N GLU A 455 14.24 -18.96 30.29
CA GLU A 455 12.98 -19.23 29.60
C GLU A 455 13.28 -19.79 28.21
N LEU A 456 12.92 -21.04 27.97
CA LEU A 456 13.07 -21.73 26.70
C LEU A 456 11.69 -22.01 26.11
N SER A 457 11.39 -21.42 24.97
CA SER A 457 10.16 -21.68 24.21
C SER A 457 10.48 -22.45 22.95
N THR A 458 9.84 -23.60 22.79
CA THR A 458 9.96 -24.48 21.62
C THR A 458 8.65 -24.50 20.83
N ALA A 459 8.60 -25.27 19.74
CA ALA A 459 7.37 -25.46 18.99
C ALA A 459 6.25 -26.17 19.77
N ARG A 460 6.52 -26.79 20.93
CA ARG A 460 5.51 -27.51 21.73
C ARG A 460 5.43 -27.02 23.17
N ASP A 461 6.57 -26.74 23.76
CA ASP A 461 6.69 -26.56 25.20
C ASP A 461 7.46 -25.30 25.57
N THR A 462 7.09 -24.71 26.70
CA THR A 462 7.80 -23.61 27.36
C THR A 462 8.39 -24.10 28.67
N HIS A 463 9.68 -23.86 28.90
CA HIS A 463 10.38 -24.26 30.12
C HIS A 463 10.96 -23.03 30.80
N LEU A 464 10.52 -22.75 32.03
CA LEU A 464 11.04 -21.70 32.88
C LEU A 464 11.84 -22.33 34.04
N ILE A 465 13.14 -22.09 34.04
CA ILE A 465 14.06 -22.58 35.08
C ILE A 465 14.56 -21.39 35.89
N LEU A 466 14.38 -21.44 37.21
CA LEU A 466 14.84 -20.42 38.14
C LEU A 466 16.04 -20.94 38.93
N THR A 467 17.15 -20.22 38.85
CA THR A 467 18.41 -20.59 39.53
C THR A 467 18.93 -19.40 40.32
N TYR A 468 19.13 -19.57 41.62
CA TYR A 468 19.69 -18.51 42.46
C TYR A 468 21.22 -18.58 42.44
N LEU A 469 21.88 -17.48 42.08
CA LEU A 469 23.33 -17.35 42.15
C LEU A 469 23.73 -16.74 43.48
N GLN A 470 24.52 -17.45 44.26
CA GLN A 470 25.13 -16.96 45.50
C GLN A 470 26.62 -16.70 45.27
N ILE A 471 27.06 -15.46 45.49
CA ILE A 471 28.46 -15.07 45.32
C ILE A 471 29.14 -15.07 46.69
N THR A 472 30.11 -15.94 46.89
CA THR A 472 30.95 -15.96 48.10
C THR A 472 32.22 -15.15 47.86
N PRO A 473 32.63 -14.26 48.78
CA PRO A 473 33.94 -13.64 48.72
C PRO A 473 35.02 -14.72 48.85
N ASP A 474 36.06 -14.66 48.02
CA ASP A 474 37.15 -15.62 48.06
C ASP A 474 37.72 -15.69 49.48
N LYS A 475 37.67 -16.88 50.07
CA LYS A 475 38.46 -17.18 51.26
C LYS A 475 39.92 -17.13 50.85
N LEU A 476 40.68 -16.20 51.42
CA LEU A 476 42.14 -16.30 51.46
C LEU A 476 42.45 -17.72 51.98
N SER A 477 43.06 -18.56 51.14
CA SER A 477 43.40 -19.92 51.51
C SER A 477 44.39 -19.89 52.68
N ASP A 478 43.94 -20.36 53.84
CA ASP A 478 44.81 -20.84 54.92
C ASP A 478 45.69 -21.96 54.35
N VAL A 479 46.96 -21.65 54.08
CA VAL A 479 48.00 -22.64 53.85
C VAL A 479 48.59 -23.00 55.21
N SER A 480 47.92 -23.93 55.90
CA SER A 480 48.56 -24.78 56.89
C SER A 480 49.13 -26.00 56.16
N ASP A 481 50.43 -26.01 55.88
CA ASP A 481 51.32 -27.15 56.11
C ASP A 481 52.73 -26.91 55.55
N GLY A 482 53.73 -27.11 56.42
CA GLY A 482 55.07 -27.55 56.03
C GLY A 482 56.17 -26.49 55.90
N LEU A 483 56.63 -25.90 57.00
CA LEU A 483 57.98 -25.31 57.07
C LEU A 483 58.62 -25.60 58.44
N SER A 484 59.80 -26.23 58.41
CA SER A 484 60.56 -26.67 59.58
C SER A 484 61.08 -25.49 60.43
N PRO A 485 61.26 -25.64 61.76
CA PRO A 485 61.55 -24.52 62.67
C PRO A 485 62.97 -23.93 62.58
N GLY A 486 63.76 -24.27 61.56
CA GLY A 486 65.18 -23.89 61.44
C GLY A 486 65.46 -22.65 60.59
N SER A 487 64.51 -22.20 59.77
CA SER A 487 64.78 -21.15 58.75
C SER A 487 64.17 -19.78 59.06
N ILE A 488 63.27 -19.69 60.06
CA ILE A 488 62.59 -18.44 60.42
C ILE A 488 63.48 -17.56 61.32
N THR A 489 64.40 -18.15 62.10
CA THR A 489 65.33 -17.42 62.96
C THR A 489 66.42 -16.67 62.18
N GLY A 490 66.84 -17.20 61.02
CA GLY A 490 67.87 -16.56 60.17
C GLY A 490 67.38 -15.31 59.44
N ILE A 491 66.12 -15.32 58.98
CA ILE A 491 65.53 -14.21 58.22
C ILE A 491 65.22 -13.02 59.14
N ILE A 492 64.81 -13.27 60.39
CA ILE A 492 64.56 -12.22 61.38
C ILE A 492 65.87 -11.55 61.83
N ILE A 493 66.96 -12.31 62.01
CA ILE A 493 68.26 -11.74 62.37
C ILE A 493 68.84 -10.89 61.22
N ALA A 494 68.70 -11.34 59.97
CA ALA A 494 69.13 -10.57 58.80
C ALA A 494 68.33 -9.26 58.65
N ALA A 495 67.01 -9.30 58.87
CA ALA A 495 66.16 -8.11 58.82
C ALA A 495 66.48 -7.09 59.93
N VAL A 496 66.82 -7.56 61.15
CA VAL A 496 67.21 -6.68 62.27
C VAL A 496 68.58 -6.04 62.02
N ILE A 497 69.54 -6.76 61.43
CA ILE A 497 70.85 -6.19 61.08
C ILE A 497 70.72 -5.15 59.97
N ILE A 498 69.89 -5.41 58.94
CA ILE A 498 69.62 -4.46 57.86
C ILE A 498 68.91 -3.20 58.40
N ALA A 499 67.94 -3.36 59.30
CA ALA A 499 67.27 -2.23 59.96
C ALA A 499 68.23 -1.41 60.85
N ALA A 500 69.16 -2.06 61.55
CA ALA A 500 70.18 -1.38 62.36
C ALA A 500 71.17 -0.58 61.49
N VAL A 501 71.57 -1.11 60.33
CA VAL A 501 72.44 -0.42 59.36
C VAL A 501 71.71 0.77 58.73
N ILE A 502 70.43 0.63 58.39
CA ILE A 502 69.59 1.74 57.88
C ILE A 502 69.40 2.83 58.96
N CYS A 503 69.16 2.45 60.22
CA CYS A 503 69.09 3.41 61.33
C CYS A 503 70.43 4.11 61.62
N TYR A 504 71.57 3.46 61.42
CA TYR A 504 72.89 4.08 61.53
C TYR A 504 73.15 5.07 60.40
N LEU A 505 72.79 4.72 59.16
CA LEU A 505 72.93 5.59 57.99
C LEU A 505 71.97 6.80 58.03
N LEU A 506 70.78 6.65 58.62
CA LEU A 506 69.82 7.75 58.83
C LEU A 506 70.19 8.69 59.99
N ARG A 507 71.18 8.35 60.83
CA ARG A 507 71.67 9.21 61.92
C ARG A 507 72.84 10.11 61.52
N VAL A 508 73.45 9.91 60.35
CA VAL A 508 74.68 10.59 59.91
C VAL A 508 74.43 11.69 58.86
N SER A 509 73.25 11.75 58.23
CA SER A 509 72.88 12.84 57.32
C SER A 509 72.05 13.93 58.02
N GLN A 510 72.78 14.87 58.63
CA GLN A 510 72.26 16.16 59.07
C GLN A 510 71.67 16.99 57.91
N LEU A 511 70.73 17.87 58.30
CA LEU A 511 70.36 19.16 57.69
C LEU A 511 69.19 19.22 56.68
N LYS A 512 68.04 19.56 57.26
CA LYS A 512 67.06 20.59 56.85
C LYS A 512 66.35 20.43 55.50
N VAL A 513 65.13 19.88 55.56
CA VAL A 513 64.02 20.23 54.66
C VAL A 513 62.98 21.00 55.48
N PHE A 514 62.65 22.20 55.00
CA PHE A 514 61.64 23.13 55.52
C PHE A 514 60.40 23.02 54.60
N TRP A 515 59.22 22.79 55.18
CA TRP A 515 57.89 22.83 54.52
C TRP A 515 57.38 24.27 54.44
N PRO A 516 56.48 24.63 53.49
CA PRO A 516 55.05 24.67 53.85
C PRO A 516 54.00 24.49 52.71
N ASN A 517 52.81 24.04 53.14
CA ASN A 517 51.43 24.46 52.79
C ASN A 517 51.00 24.46 51.30
N THR A 518 49.78 24.02 50.92
CA THR A 518 48.49 24.51 51.45
C THR A 518 47.32 23.59 51.03
N LYS A 519 46.24 23.70 51.79
CA LYS A 519 44.95 22.98 51.80
C LYS A 519 44.09 23.14 50.54
N VAL A 520 43.20 22.16 50.34
CA VAL A 520 41.95 22.25 49.55
C VAL A 520 40.76 22.30 50.51
N THR A 521 39.79 23.18 50.27
CA THR A 521 38.45 23.16 50.90
C THR A 521 37.36 23.71 49.97
N TRP A 522 36.32 22.88 49.82
CA TRP A 522 34.86 23.10 49.78
C TRP A 522 34.15 24.16 48.91
N ALA A 523 32.97 23.72 48.45
CA ALA A 523 31.97 24.31 47.59
C ALA A 523 31.23 25.54 48.14
N SER A 524 30.68 26.36 47.25
CA SER A 524 29.23 26.67 47.12
C SER A 524 28.99 27.80 46.11
N GLU A 525 27.75 27.87 45.66
CA GLU A 525 27.12 28.74 44.64
C GLU A 525 27.29 30.25 44.87
N GLU A 526 27.13 31.06 43.81
CA GLU A 526 26.11 32.13 43.71
C GLU A 526 26.31 33.05 42.49
N GLY A 527 25.18 33.56 41.97
CA GLY A 527 25.06 34.78 41.14
C GLY A 527 25.39 34.63 39.65
N GLU A 528 24.80 35.33 38.70
CA GLU A 528 23.89 36.48 38.73
C GLU A 528 23.37 36.73 37.30
N SER A 529 22.18 37.31 37.23
CA SER A 529 21.58 38.22 36.25
C SER A 529 22.17 38.55 34.85
N LEU A 530 21.20 38.68 33.92
CA LEU A 530 20.99 39.77 32.92
C LEU A 530 21.83 39.87 31.62
N SER A 531 21.12 39.48 30.55
CA SER A 531 20.73 40.33 29.41
C SER A 531 21.61 40.48 28.16
N ALA A 532 20.88 40.39 27.04
CA ALA A 532 20.93 41.23 25.84
C ALA A 532 21.70 40.75 24.58
N THR A 533 20.87 40.36 23.60
CA THR A 533 20.78 40.89 22.22
C THR A 533 21.61 40.33 21.05
N ALA A 534 20.86 40.25 19.93
CA ALA A 534 21.22 40.31 18.51
C ALA A 534 21.60 38.97 17.82
N ASN A 535 20.70 38.42 16.99
CA ASN A 535 20.61 38.60 15.51
C ASN A 535 21.84 38.01 14.79
N THR A 536 21.78 37.11 13.81
CA THR A 536 21.05 37.20 12.53
C THR A 536 21.37 35.98 11.64
N ASN A 537 20.49 35.73 10.64
CA ASN A 537 20.71 35.11 9.31
C ASN A 537 20.51 33.60 9.09
N GLY A 538 19.55 33.29 8.19
CA GLY A 538 19.20 31.96 7.62
C GLY A 538 20.13 31.51 6.48
N PRO A 539 19.69 30.78 5.41
CA PRO A 539 18.36 30.78 4.80
C PRO A 539 17.79 29.41 4.32
N ASN A 540 16.57 29.51 3.74
CA ASN A 540 15.75 28.56 2.97
C ASN A 540 16.44 27.74 1.87
N GLU A 541 15.83 26.59 1.54
CA GLU A 541 15.70 26.09 0.17
C GLU A 541 14.24 25.78 -0.21
N ASN A 542 13.86 26.27 -1.40
CA ASN A 542 12.63 26.04 -2.14
C ASN A 542 12.70 24.74 -2.97
N SER A 543 11.57 24.10 -3.25
CA SER A 543 11.32 23.56 -4.59
C SER A 543 9.83 23.57 -4.98
N GLN A 544 9.54 24.30 -6.07
CA GLN A 544 8.30 24.34 -6.86
C GLN A 544 8.23 23.11 -7.79
N SER A 545 7.07 22.43 -7.91
CA SER A 545 6.02 22.59 -8.94
C SER A 545 6.44 22.30 -10.40
N GLY A 546 5.72 21.37 -11.05
CA GLY A 546 5.36 21.47 -12.47
C GLY A 546 5.50 20.20 -13.32
N LYS A 547 4.39 19.49 -13.60
CA LYS A 547 4.19 18.71 -14.84
C LYS A 547 2.72 18.84 -15.29
N PRO A 548 2.43 19.08 -16.59
CA PRO A 548 1.09 19.42 -17.06
C PRO A 548 0.27 18.21 -17.52
N LEU A 549 -1.03 18.46 -17.60
CA LEU A 549 -2.13 17.60 -18.05
C LEU A 549 -1.94 17.07 -19.48
N GLN A 550 -2.19 15.78 -19.67
CA GLN A 550 -2.29 15.14 -20.99
C GLN A 550 -3.44 14.11 -21.07
N ASN A 551 -4.49 14.29 -20.24
CA ASN A 551 -5.56 13.29 -20.06
C ASN A 551 -6.96 13.74 -20.50
N GLU A 552 -7.13 14.85 -21.22
CA GLU A 552 -8.46 15.30 -21.67
C GLU A 552 -8.92 14.68 -23.01
N GLU A 553 -8.01 14.19 -23.86
CA GLU A 553 -8.40 13.55 -25.13
C GLU A 553 -8.88 12.10 -24.98
N GLU A 554 -8.36 11.33 -24.00
CA GLU A 554 -8.83 9.96 -23.76
C GLU A 554 -10.22 9.91 -23.11
N ARG A 555 -10.63 10.98 -22.40
CA ARG A 555 -11.94 11.03 -21.72
C ARG A 555 -13.12 11.21 -22.70
N LYS A 556 -12.88 11.75 -23.90
CA LYS A 556 -13.90 11.78 -24.96
C LYS A 556 -14.13 10.41 -25.60
N GLU A 557 -13.10 9.55 -25.68
CA GLU A 557 -13.21 8.23 -26.32
C GLU A 557 -13.94 7.16 -25.46
N ASP A 558 -13.99 7.31 -24.13
CA ASP A 558 -14.67 6.35 -23.24
C ASP A 558 -16.17 6.61 -23.08
N ILE A 559 -16.66 7.80 -23.44
CA ILE A 559 -18.11 8.11 -23.41
C ILE A 559 -18.81 7.57 -24.68
N GLU A 560 -18.12 7.49 -25.81
CA GLU A 560 -18.70 6.95 -27.06
C GLU A 560 -18.70 5.41 -27.12
N ARG A 561 -17.90 4.73 -26.29
CA ARG A 561 -17.83 3.26 -26.26
C ARG A 561 -18.78 2.58 -25.27
N GLN A 562 -19.53 3.33 -24.47
CA GLN A 562 -20.52 2.79 -23.52
C GLN A 562 -21.98 2.84 -24.04
N GLN A 563 -22.19 3.08 -25.33
CA GLN A 563 -23.52 3.07 -25.96
C GLN A 563 -23.66 2.10 -27.15
N GLU A 564 -22.73 1.16 -27.29
CA GLU A 564 -22.94 -0.10 -28.04
C GLU A 564 -23.26 -1.22 -27.06
#